data_AF-A0A2A2J8Y6-F1
#
_entry.id   AF-A0A2A2J8Y6-F1
#
_cell.length_a   1.000
_cell.length_b   1.000
_cell.length_c   1.000
_cell.angle_alpha   90.00
_cell.angle_beta   90.00
_cell.angle_gamma   90.00
#
_symmetry.space_group_name_H-M   'P 1'
#
loop_
_entity.id
_entity.type
_entity.pdbx_description
1 polymer ?
#
loop_
_entity_poly.entity_id
_entity_poly.type
_entity_poly.pdbx_seq_one_letter_code
_entity_poly.pdbx_strand_id
1 'polypeptide(L)'
;MSKTPKRPYGLGTGQGMKTPVMRHSSILPPSASRTQAAGRLTIADASMRRTSTLFQPTTATKLPRDLISSHSYKQDMVAKIWNFINKYEQDAGISPEMILAPTSNVFRDIFEMIYSHLSVDYESPKNIQEFSAQFVRIMEELGFPVAIKGSTMMTIGVATSYPLLLAALGWLVDTVTAYKAIHDKSHLMMRDDEGGQKGVVRYSFLHQAFKEYKQNRNIVNEPDYQQKCEEKIKSIYEDTENFEEQEKALTATLARLDENLEEKRNHNAQLHQEIAKAELEIDKMNEDMAQIVDVLQVTRKEMDKATKNLECVASEREKAERSLAQKKEELERVNQAIREQAEGENGIRRGEAKQLRAEQQRLRTECQTLKEQCEKISKEQWNNSKKFDAIFGQQRDRLMDLHNRVMMLRGNLGEDTTQNIDLPRNNADLCRSVNVLGQILFDLDAMLRANIRKADAAISDLKATLSDLERKYEIARENLVRTEKDRERFWRRVQKEKEELRREREAREAEIGEFLIDDFCQPYLRKKPFSSAKK
;
A
#
# COMPACT_ATOMS: atom_id res chain seq x y z
N MET A 1 -23.14 27.95 48.21
CA MET A 1 -21.69 27.73 47.93
C MET A 1 -21.08 29.07 47.47
N SER A 2 -19.77 29.25 47.58
CA SER A 2 -19.03 30.50 47.24
C SER A 2 -19.12 30.84 45.73
N LYS A 3 -19.13 32.10 45.26
CA LYS A 3 -18.44 33.37 45.61
C LYS A 3 -16.93 33.41 45.29
N THR A 4 -16.59 33.78 44.04
CA THR A 4 -15.79 34.97 43.58
C THR A 4 -14.45 35.35 44.26
N PRO A 5 -13.52 36.15 43.62
CA PRO A 5 -13.33 36.52 42.20
C PRO A 5 -11.83 36.67 41.72
N LYS A 6 -11.63 37.28 40.52
CA LYS A 6 -10.51 38.16 40.04
C LYS A 6 -9.46 37.63 39.02
N ARG A 7 -9.12 38.56 38.10
CA ARG A 7 -8.02 38.67 37.09
C ARG A 7 -6.75 39.29 37.77
N PRO A 8 -5.63 39.78 37.13
CA PRO A 8 -5.40 40.15 35.70
C PRO A 8 -3.98 40.09 35.06
N TYR A 9 -3.92 40.50 33.78
CA TYR A 9 -2.77 40.93 32.93
C TYR A 9 -1.79 39.85 32.41
N GLY A 10 -1.25 39.96 31.18
CA GLY A 10 -1.56 40.91 30.08
C GLY A 10 -0.56 40.89 28.90
N LEU A 11 -0.94 41.51 27.77
CA LEU A 11 -0.13 42.03 26.63
C LEU A 11 0.93 41.11 25.94
N GLY A 12 1.08 41.07 24.61
CA GLY A 12 0.35 41.73 23.50
C GLY A 12 1.16 41.68 22.18
N THR A 13 0.47 41.91 21.03
CA THR A 13 0.98 42.03 19.63
C THR A 13 1.77 40.83 19.04
N GLY A 14 1.84 40.62 17.72
CA GLY A 14 1.16 41.25 16.58
C GLY A 14 1.31 40.41 15.28
N GLN A 15 0.35 40.52 14.34
CA GLN A 15 0.34 39.78 13.06
C GLN A 15 1.09 40.52 11.93
N GLY A 16 1.49 39.85 10.85
CA GLY A 16 2.06 40.56 9.68
C GLY A 16 2.52 39.75 8.47
N MET A 17 1.64 39.00 7.81
CA MET A 17 1.89 38.37 6.49
C MET A 17 2.39 39.37 5.42
N LYS A 18 3.30 38.95 4.53
CA LYS A 18 3.14 39.00 3.04
C LYS A 18 4.30 38.41 2.24
N THR A 19 3.96 37.88 1.06
CA THR A 19 4.81 37.39 -0.04
C THR A 19 4.59 38.32 -1.28
N PRO A 20 5.02 37.95 -2.51
CA PRO A 20 6.35 37.58 -3.02
C PRO A 20 6.81 38.58 -4.13
N VAL A 21 7.89 38.29 -4.88
CA VAL A 21 8.06 38.65 -6.33
C VAL A 21 9.29 37.96 -6.93
N MET A 22 9.26 37.61 -8.22
CA MET A 22 10.40 37.10 -9.03
C MET A 22 10.97 38.20 -9.94
N ARG A 23 12.20 38.02 -10.49
CA ARG A 23 12.52 38.04 -11.95
C ARG A 23 14.04 38.03 -12.26
N HIS A 24 14.44 37.25 -13.30
CA HIS A 24 15.50 37.45 -14.34
C HIS A 24 16.92 37.99 -13.97
N SER A 25 18.04 37.78 -14.70
CA SER A 25 18.55 36.87 -15.76
C SER A 25 20.08 37.16 -15.94
N SER A 26 20.98 36.33 -16.53
CA SER A 26 21.32 36.29 -17.98
C SER A 26 22.74 35.70 -18.27
N ILE A 27 22.87 34.91 -19.35
CA ILE A 27 23.91 34.95 -20.44
C ILE A 27 25.45 34.96 -20.16
N LEU A 28 26.08 33.78 -20.29
CA LEU A 28 27.28 33.38 -21.12
C LEU A 28 28.64 34.20 -21.07
N PRO A 29 29.55 34.24 -22.10
CA PRO A 29 30.95 33.71 -22.01
C PRO A 29 32.06 34.75 -22.48
N PRO A 30 33.28 34.45 -23.05
CA PRO A 30 34.08 33.21 -23.27
C PRO A 30 35.66 33.28 -23.10
N SER A 31 36.32 32.10 -23.18
CA SER A 31 37.65 31.75 -23.78
C SER A 31 38.99 32.51 -23.52
N ALA A 32 40.08 31.74 -23.34
CA ALA A 32 41.49 32.09 -23.67
C ALA A 32 42.32 30.82 -24.01
N SER A 33 43.46 30.92 -24.72
CA SER A 33 44.15 29.74 -25.33
C SER A 33 45.69 29.76 -25.36
N ARG A 34 46.33 28.58 -25.26
CA ARG A 34 47.67 28.20 -25.78
C ARG A 34 47.76 26.65 -25.84
N THR A 35 48.14 25.86 -26.87
CA THR A 35 49.13 25.89 -27.99
C THR A 35 50.60 25.98 -27.56
N GLN A 36 51.55 25.12 -27.96
CA GLN A 36 51.56 23.81 -28.71
C GLN A 36 52.39 22.77 -27.88
N ALA A 37 52.89 21.58 -28.29
CA ALA A 37 53.07 20.79 -29.53
C ALA A 37 53.13 19.27 -29.15
N ALA A 38 52.64 18.26 -29.89
CA ALA A 38 53.01 17.68 -31.21
C ALA A 38 54.31 16.82 -31.21
N GLY A 39 54.18 15.49 -31.43
CA GLY A 39 55.27 14.51 -31.15
C GLY A 39 55.26 13.14 -31.87
N ARG A 40 54.74 13.05 -33.10
CA ARG A 40 54.95 11.95 -34.10
C ARG A 40 54.37 10.53 -33.80
N LEU A 41 53.73 9.95 -34.83
CA LEU A 41 53.26 8.56 -34.87
C LEU A 41 54.36 7.59 -35.35
N THR A 42 54.29 6.33 -34.87
CA THR A 42 54.86 5.15 -35.54
C THR A 42 53.91 3.96 -35.37
N ILE A 43 53.56 3.29 -36.48
CA ILE A 43 52.77 2.05 -36.49
C ILE A 43 53.76 0.87 -36.47
N ALA A 44 53.59 -0.09 -35.57
CA ALA A 44 54.41 -1.30 -35.51
C ALA A 44 53.65 -2.52 -34.92
N ASP A 45 52.93 -3.21 -35.81
CA ASP A 45 52.65 -4.65 -35.83
C ASP A 45 51.92 -5.37 -34.67
N ALA A 46 51.44 -6.58 -34.97
CA ALA A 46 50.50 -7.34 -34.15
C ALA A 46 51.17 -8.39 -33.26
N SER A 47 51.08 -8.20 -31.94
CA SER A 47 51.24 -9.29 -30.96
C SER A 47 50.46 -8.99 -29.67
N MET A 48 49.14 -9.20 -29.70
CA MET A 48 48.30 -9.13 -28.49
C MET A 48 48.53 -10.34 -27.57
N ARG A 49 49.71 -10.43 -26.96
CA ARG A 49 49.90 -11.25 -25.75
C ARG A 49 49.10 -10.62 -24.62
N ARG A 50 47.90 -11.14 -24.36
CA ARG A 50 47.05 -10.78 -23.22
C ARG A 50 47.67 -11.24 -21.90
N THR A 51 48.72 -10.56 -21.45
CA THR A 51 49.21 -10.66 -20.06
C THR A 51 48.26 -9.87 -19.17
N SER A 52 47.45 -10.57 -18.38
CA SER A 52 46.48 -9.96 -17.46
C SER A 52 47.20 -9.13 -16.38
N THR A 53 46.75 -7.89 -16.19
CA THR A 53 47.34 -6.90 -15.27
C THR A 53 46.95 -7.15 -13.80
N LEU A 54 46.91 -8.42 -13.38
CA LEU A 54 46.52 -8.85 -12.03
C LEU A 54 47.72 -9.13 -11.11
N PHE A 55 48.91 -9.37 -11.67
CA PHE A 55 50.11 -9.73 -10.90
C PHE A 55 51.35 -8.93 -11.35
N GLN A 56 51.25 -7.61 -11.32
CA GLN A 56 52.44 -6.77 -11.08
C GLN A 56 52.47 -6.40 -9.58
N PRO A 57 53.62 -6.54 -8.90
CA PRO A 57 53.76 -6.06 -7.52
C PRO A 57 53.65 -4.54 -7.52
N THR A 58 52.51 -4.02 -7.08
CA THR A 58 52.29 -2.58 -6.99
C THR A 58 53.29 -1.96 -6.02
N THR A 59 53.92 -0.86 -6.41
CA THR A 59 54.93 -0.17 -5.61
C THR A 59 54.35 0.18 -4.24
N ALA A 60 54.88 -0.46 -3.18
CA ALA A 60 54.28 -0.56 -1.85
C ALA A 60 53.45 0.67 -1.44
N THR A 61 52.13 0.52 -1.55
CA THR A 61 51.15 1.55 -1.19
C THR A 61 51.21 1.77 0.31
N LYS A 62 52.06 2.72 0.73
CA LYS A 62 52.24 3.09 2.14
C LYS A 62 50.87 3.36 2.74
N LEU A 63 50.36 2.47 3.60
CA LEU A 63 49.18 2.76 4.42
C LEU A 63 49.45 4.11 5.10
N PRO A 64 48.58 5.14 4.90
CA PRO A 64 48.83 6.45 5.47
C PRO A 64 48.97 6.33 6.98
N ARG A 65 50.18 6.62 7.47
CA ARG A 65 50.56 6.37 8.88
C ARG A 65 49.65 7.15 9.85
N ASP A 66 49.07 8.23 9.36
CA ASP A 66 48.15 9.11 10.07
C ASP A 66 46.74 8.48 10.23
N LEU A 67 46.29 7.67 9.27
CA LEU A 67 45.04 6.90 9.38
C LEU A 67 45.16 5.81 10.44
N ILE A 68 46.24 5.01 10.39
CA ILE A 68 46.54 3.97 11.39
C ILE A 68 46.69 4.60 12.80
N SER A 69 47.22 5.82 12.87
CA SER A 69 47.38 6.56 14.12
C SER A 69 46.07 7.16 14.68
N SER A 70 45.01 7.29 13.88
CA SER A 70 43.72 7.87 14.32
C SER A 70 43.08 7.08 15.45
N HIS A 71 42.42 7.79 16.38
CA HIS A 71 41.72 7.15 17.50
C HIS A 71 40.46 6.39 17.04
N SER A 72 39.71 6.93 16.08
CA SER A 72 38.53 6.25 15.51
C SER A 72 38.91 4.93 14.84
N TYR A 73 39.89 4.95 13.93
CA TYR A 73 40.35 3.76 13.22
C TYR A 73 40.83 2.64 14.17
N LYS A 74 41.45 3.00 15.30
CA LYS A 74 41.83 2.04 16.35
C LYS A 74 40.60 1.44 17.02
N GLN A 75 39.60 2.25 17.37
CA GLN A 75 38.33 1.75 17.92
C GLN A 75 37.59 0.86 16.91
N ASP A 76 37.55 1.23 15.63
CA ASP A 76 36.95 0.44 14.55
C ASP A 76 37.62 -0.93 14.41
N MET A 77 38.96 -0.98 14.42
CA MET A 77 39.71 -2.25 14.36
C MET A 77 39.55 -3.10 15.63
N VAL A 78 39.55 -2.48 16.82
CA VAL A 78 39.27 -3.19 18.10
C VAL A 78 37.85 -3.79 18.06
N ALA A 79 36.83 -3.01 17.69
CA ALA A 79 35.46 -3.47 17.59
C ALA A 79 35.29 -4.59 16.55
N LYS A 80 36.01 -4.51 15.43
CA LYS A 80 36.03 -5.53 14.37
C LYS A 80 36.60 -6.87 14.86
N ILE A 81 37.74 -6.83 15.54
CA ILE A 81 38.38 -8.03 16.12
C ILE A 81 37.49 -8.59 17.25
N TRP A 82 36.97 -7.74 18.12
CA TRP A 82 36.05 -8.10 19.21
C TRP A 82 34.77 -8.80 18.72
N ASN A 83 34.13 -8.25 17.68
CA ASN A 83 32.93 -8.83 17.07
C ASN A 83 33.22 -10.14 16.33
N PHE A 84 34.44 -10.33 15.84
CA PHE A 84 34.87 -11.59 15.24
C PHE A 84 35.08 -12.69 16.30
N ILE A 85 35.81 -12.39 17.37
CA ILE A 85 36.06 -13.30 18.49
C ILE A 85 34.73 -13.80 19.09
N ASN A 86 33.86 -12.88 19.53
CA ASN A 86 32.56 -13.22 20.13
C ASN A 86 31.60 -14.01 19.21
N LYS A 87 31.84 -14.01 17.90
CA LYS A 87 31.03 -14.76 16.93
C LYS A 87 31.47 -16.21 16.79
N TYR A 88 32.74 -16.52 17.07
CA TYR A 88 33.30 -17.86 16.86
C TYR A 88 33.71 -18.56 18.17
N GLU A 89 34.13 -17.83 19.21
CA GLU A 89 34.46 -18.36 20.54
C GLU A 89 33.90 -17.46 21.65
N GLN A 90 32.78 -17.86 22.26
CA GLN A 90 32.06 -17.06 23.26
C GLN A 90 32.67 -17.13 24.68
N ASP A 91 33.60 -18.05 24.95
CA ASP A 91 34.12 -18.35 26.29
C ASP A 91 35.59 -17.93 26.49
N ALA A 92 36.17 -17.19 25.53
CA ALA A 92 37.60 -16.86 25.50
C ALA A 92 38.08 -15.85 26.57
N GLY A 93 37.17 -15.23 27.33
CA GLY A 93 37.50 -14.35 28.48
C GLY A 93 38.21 -13.03 28.17
N ILE A 94 38.54 -12.74 26.90
CA ILE A 94 39.14 -11.48 26.44
C ILE A 94 38.15 -10.32 26.63
N SER A 95 38.63 -9.08 26.76
CA SER A 95 37.80 -7.87 26.75
C SER A 95 38.23 -6.87 25.65
N PRO A 96 37.39 -5.90 25.25
CA PRO A 96 37.78 -4.86 24.30
C PRO A 96 39.00 -4.04 24.75
N GLU A 97 39.17 -3.86 26.06
CA GLU A 97 40.30 -3.12 26.64
C GLU A 97 41.61 -3.92 26.49
N MET A 98 41.55 -5.25 26.64
CA MET A 98 42.68 -6.15 26.40
C MET A 98 43.10 -6.17 24.92
N ILE A 99 42.19 -5.88 23.98
CA ILE A 99 42.51 -5.73 22.56
C ILE A 99 43.07 -4.34 22.24
N LEU A 100 42.73 -3.30 23.03
CA LEU A 100 43.30 -1.95 22.85
C LEU A 100 44.77 -1.85 23.30
N ALA A 101 45.18 -2.64 24.30
CA ALA A 101 46.55 -2.69 24.81
C ALA A 101 46.95 -4.11 25.29
N PRO A 102 47.14 -5.09 24.37
CA PRO A 102 47.43 -6.47 24.74
C PRO A 102 48.86 -6.65 25.26
N THR A 103 49.01 -7.52 26.26
CA THR A 103 50.28 -8.16 26.61
C THR A 103 50.72 -9.09 25.47
N SER A 104 52.03 -9.31 25.27
CA SER A 104 52.56 -10.17 24.20
C SER A 104 52.00 -11.60 24.16
N ASN A 105 51.56 -12.15 25.30
CA ASN A 105 50.79 -13.40 25.36
C ASN A 105 49.41 -13.22 24.72
N VAL A 106 48.59 -12.30 25.24
CA VAL A 106 47.23 -12.01 24.73
C VAL A 106 47.24 -11.70 23.22
N PHE A 107 48.26 -11.00 22.72
CA PHE A 107 48.40 -10.74 21.28
C PHE A 107 48.63 -12.04 20.46
N ARG A 108 49.46 -12.95 20.95
CA ARG A 108 49.68 -14.28 20.35
C ARG A 108 48.39 -15.09 20.38
N ASP A 109 47.74 -15.14 21.54
CA ASP A 109 46.55 -15.96 21.76
C ASP A 109 45.37 -15.48 20.87
N ILE A 110 45.23 -14.16 20.66
CA ILE A 110 44.31 -13.56 19.67
C ILE A 110 44.69 -13.94 18.24
N PHE A 111 45.97 -13.90 17.87
CA PHE A 111 46.43 -14.22 16.52
C PHE A 111 46.19 -15.71 16.18
N GLU A 112 46.51 -16.61 17.12
CA GLU A 112 46.33 -18.05 17.00
C GLU A 112 44.84 -18.42 16.82
N MET A 113 43.96 -17.83 17.62
CA MET A 113 42.50 -17.95 17.49
C MET A 113 41.96 -17.48 16.13
N ILE A 114 42.48 -16.37 15.58
CA ILE A 114 42.05 -15.87 14.26
C ILE A 114 42.63 -16.74 13.12
N TYR A 115 43.87 -17.22 13.25
CA TYR A 115 44.58 -17.96 12.21
C TYR A 115 44.22 -19.45 12.12
N SER A 116 43.75 -20.07 13.22
CA SER A 116 43.24 -21.45 13.24
C SER A 116 42.12 -21.70 12.20
N HIS A 117 41.35 -20.66 11.89
CA HIS A 117 40.32 -20.66 10.85
C HIS A 117 40.84 -20.71 9.40
N LEU A 118 42.14 -20.53 9.17
CA LEU A 118 42.83 -20.74 7.89
C LEU A 118 43.62 -22.05 7.89
N SER A 119 44.22 -22.41 9.03
CA SER A 119 45.07 -23.59 9.20
C SER A 119 44.76 -24.29 10.51
N VAL A 120 44.03 -25.41 10.43
CA VAL A 120 43.62 -26.22 11.59
C VAL A 120 44.82 -26.82 12.33
N ASP A 121 45.93 -27.08 11.62
CA ASP A 121 47.15 -27.70 12.17
C ASP A 121 48.17 -26.67 12.74
N TYR A 122 47.76 -25.43 13.06
CA TYR A 122 48.66 -24.40 13.58
C TYR A 122 48.72 -24.38 15.12
N GLU A 123 49.90 -24.65 15.67
CA GLU A 123 50.26 -24.33 17.07
C GLU A 123 51.26 -23.16 17.10
N SER A 124 51.03 -22.17 17.97
CA SER A 124 51.95 -21.05 18.13
C SER A 124 53.21 -21.42 18.92
N PRO A 125 54.41 -20.96 18.50
CA PRO A 125 55.63 -21.08 19.30
C PRO A 125 55.49 -20.43 20.68
N LYS A 126 56.00 -21.14 21.69
CA LYS A 126 56.06 -20.67 23.08
C LYS A 126 57.15 -19.61 23.32
N ASN A 127 58.12 -19.51 22.42
CA ASN A 127 59.16 -18.48 22.43
C ASN A 127 58.73 -17.25 21.62
N ILE A 128 58.72 -16.07 22.25
CA ILE A 128 58.35 -14.80 21.61
C ILE A 128 59.25 -14.44 20.41
N GLN A 129 60.53 -14.85 20.42
CA GLN A 129 61.46 -14.60 19.32
C GLN A 129 61.10 -15.41 18.08
N GLU A 130 60.74 -16.69 18.25
CA GLU A 130 60.30 -17.58 17.17
C GLU A 130 58.91 -17.17 16.67
N PHE A 131 57.97 -16.86 17.57
CA PHE A 131 56.66 -16.33 17.21
C PHE A 131 56.79 -15.03 16.40
N SER A 132 57.70 -14.12 16.76
CA SER A 132 57.90 -12.88 15.99
C SER A 132 58.43 -13.11 14.57
N ALA A 133 59.24 -14.14 14.36
CA ALA A 133 59.72 -14.52 13.03
C ALA A 133 58.62 -15.22 12.21
N GLN A 134 57.84 -16.10 12.83
CA GLN A 134 56.73 -16.79 12.19
C GLN A 134 55.58 -15.83 11.83
N PHE A 135 55.17 -14.93 12.74
CA PHE A 135 54.12 -13.94 12.46
C PHE A 135 54.48 -13.06 11.26
N VAL A 136 55.71 -12.50 11.22
CA VAL A 136 56.15 -11.70 10.06
C VAL A 136 56.10 -12.52 8.78
N ARG A 137 56.63 -13.75 8.80
CA ARG A 137 56.60 -14.65 7.65
C ARG A 137 55.18 -15.00 7.20
N ILE A 138 54.26 -15.31 8.12
CA ILE A 138 52.86 -15.63 7.80
C ILE A 138 52.17 -14.41 7.19
N MET A 139 52.35 -13.20 7.75
CA MET A 139 51.77 -11.99 7.17
C MET A 139 52.37 -11.66 5.79
N GLU A 140 53.64 -11.95 5.54
CA GLU A 140 54.28 -11.82 4.22
C GLU A 140 53.77 -12.89 3.22
N GLU A 141 53.64 -14.15 3.63
CA GLU A 141 53.11 -15.26 2.81
C GLU A 141 51.62 -15.09 2.47
N LEU A 142 50.82 -14.50 3.37
CA LEU A 142 49.44 -14.09 3.10
C LEU A 142 49.33 -12.82 2.22
N GLY A 143 50.43 -12.09 1.98
CA GLY A 143 50.45 -10.90 1.12
C GLY A 143 50.03 -9.58 1.80
N PHE A 144 50.29 -9.42 3.11
CA PHE A 144 49.99 -8.17 3.83
C PHE A 144 50.74 -6.97 3.22
N PRO A 145 50.07 -5.84 2.88
CA PRO A 145 50.65 -4.80 2.03
C PRO A 145 51.73 -3.90 2.67
N VAL A 146 52.08 -4.10 3.95
CA VAL A 146 53.09 -3.28 4.65
C VAL A 146 54.04 -4.17 5.45
N ALA A 147 55.31 -4.21 5.05
CA ALA A 147 56.35 -5.01 5.71
C ALA A 147 56.46 -4.71 7.22
N ILE A 148 56.24 -5.74 8.04
CA ILE A 148 56.35 -5.69 9.50
C ILE A 148 57.76 -6.16 9.89
N LYS A 149 58.46 -5.41 10.74
CA LYS A 149 59.77 -5.83 11.26
C LYS A 149 59.57 -6.69 12.51
N GLY A 150 60.30 -7.79 12.68
CA GLY A 150 60.23 -8.62 13.90
C GLY A 150 60.49 -7.81 15.19
N SER A 151 61.33 -6.77 15.12
CA SER A 151 61.54 -5.81 16.22
C SER A 151 60.29 -5.07 16.67
N THR A 152 59.28 -4.90 15.80
CA THR A 152 58.00 -4.26 16.13
C THR A 152 57.21 -5.11 17.14
N MET A 153 57.33 -6.44 17.09
CA MET A 153 56.67 -7.35 18.05
C MET A 153 57.38 -7.41 19.41
N MET A 154 58.67 -7.09 19.47
CA MET A 154 59.37 -6.86 20.75
C MET A 154 58.92 -5.56 21.45
N THR A 155 58.02 -4.79 20.82
CA THR A 155 57.42 -3.57 21.37
C THR A 155 55.89 -3.61 21.41
N ILE A 156 55.30 -4.81 21.49
CA ILE A 156 53.85 -4.96 21.80
C ILE A 156 53.54 -4.19 23.10
N GLY A 157 52.47 -3.39 23.08
CA GLY A 157 52.10 -2.46 24.14
C GLY A 157 52.64 -1.03 24.00
N VAL A 158 53.62 -0.76 23.12
CA VAL A 158 54.09 0.62 22.87
C VAL A 158 53.13 1.32 21.91
N ALA A 159 52.59 2.48 22.33
CA ALA A 159 51.51 3.19 21.64
C ALA A 159 51.82 3.65 20.20
N THR A 160 53.09 3.66 19.79
CA THR A 160 53.54 4.04 18.44
C THR A 160 53.71 2.84 17.49
N SER A 161 53.92 1.63 18.01
CA SER A 161 54.10 0.40 17.21
C SER A 161 52.86 -0.47 17.19
N TYR A 162 52.12 -0.55 18.31
CA TYR A 162 50.91 -1.38 18.40
C TYR A 162 49.85 -1.08 17.33
N PRO A 163 49.59 0.18 16.90
CA PRO A 163 48.60 0.47 15.86
C PRO A 163 48.83 -0.25 14.52
N LEU A 164 50.09 -0.53 14.16
CA LEU A 164 50.41 -1.30 12.95
C LEU A 164 50.08 -2.80 13.11
N LEU A 165 50.28 -3.35 14.31
CA LEU A 165 49.93 -4.74 14.64
C LEU A 165 48.41 -4.91 14.76
N LEU A 166 47.71 -3.92 15.30
CA LEU A 166 46.24 -3.87 15.34
C LEU A 166 45.64 -3.82 13.92
N ALA A 167 46.22 -3.02 13.02
CA ALA A 167 45.83 -2.99 11.60
C ALA A 167 46.10 -4.32 10.88
N ALA A 168 47.21 -5.00 11.23
CA ALA A 168 47.52 -6.35 10.72
C ALA A 168 46.49 -7.39 11.18
N LEU A 169 46.09 -7.41 12.46
CA LEU A 169 45.01 -8.27 12.96
C LEU A 169 43.66 -7.96 12.32
N GLY A 170 43.32 -6.66 12.16
CA GLY A 170 42.07 -6.25 11.50
C GLY A 170 41.98 -6.70 10.03
N TRP A 171 43.11 -6.64 9.31
CA TRP A 171 43.23 -7.17 7.95
C TRP A 171 43.22 -8.71 7.91
N LEU A 172 43.78 -9.39 8.92
CA LEU A 172 43.69 -10.85 9.02
C LEU A 172 42.22 -11.28 9.20
N VAL A 173 41.45 -10.57 10.04
CA VAL A 173 40.00 -10.78 10.19
C VAL A 173 39.24 -10.58 8.87
N ASP A 174 39.59 -9.56 8.07
CA ASP A 174 39.05 -9.42 6.70
C ASP A 174 39.40 -10.63 5.82
N THR A 175 40.66 -11.06 5.86
CA THR A 175 41.18 -12.16 5.04
C THR A 175 40.51 -13.49 5.38
N VAL A 176 40.33 -13.79 6.67
CA VAL A 176 39.56 -14.96 7.14
C VAL A 176 38.09 -14.87 6.75
N THR A 177 37.48 -13.67 6.85
CA THR A 177 36.07 -13.46 6.50
C THR A 177 35.84 -13.61 5.00
N ALA A 178 36.74 -13.08 4.18
CA ALA A 178 36.75 -13.26 2.73
C ALA A 178 37.01 -14.72 2.34
N TYR A 179 37.95 -15.41 3.00
CA TYR A 179 38.22 -16.82 2.79
C TYR A 179 36.98 -17.69 3.09
N LYS A 180 36.33 -17.50 4.24
CA LYS A 180 35.07 -18.19 4.58
C LYS A 180 33.98 -17.89 3.54
N ALA A 181 33.79 -16.62 3.15
CA ALA A 181 32.81 -16.23 2.14
C ALA A 181 33.10 -16.76 0.71
N ILE A 182 34.37 -17.02 0.37
CA ILE A 182 34.78 -17.66 -0.89
C ILE A 182 34.62 -19.18 -0.80
N HIS A 183 34.93 -19.79 0.35
CA HIS A 183 34.76 -21.22 0.60
C HIS A 183 33.28 -21.61 0.55
N ASP A 184 32.40 -20.89 1.24
CA ASP A 184 30.95 -21.10 1.23
C ASP A 184 30.36 -20.93 -0.19
N LYS A 185 30.95 -20.02 -1.00
CA LYS A 185 30.59 -19.81 -2.40
C LYS A 185 31.37 -20.69 -3.39
N SER A 186 32.26 -21.58 -2.94
CA SER A 186 33.05 -22.42 -3.85
C SER A 186 32.19 -23.47 -4.56
N HIS A 187 31.09 -23.92 -3.94
CA HIS A 187 30.01 -24.68 -4.59
C HIS A 187 29.23 -23.87 -5.64
N LEU A 188 29.30 -22.53 -5.62
CA LEU A 188 28.64 -21.61 -6.55
C LEU A 188 29.61 -20.96 -7.56
N MET A 189 30.90 -21.30 -7.49
CA MET A 189 31.90 -20.98 -8.53
C MET A 189 31.94 -22.05 -9.63
N MET A 190 30.94 -22.93 -9.66
CA MET A 190 30.73 -23.89 -10.74
C MET A 190 30.14 -23.17 -11.94
N ARG A 191 30.59 -23.55 -13.12
CA ARG A 191 30.18 -22.94 -14.39
C ARG A 191 28.92 -23.64 -14.90
N ASP A 192 27.90 -22.87 -15.27
CA ASP A 192 26.64 -23.36 -15.86
C ASP A 192 26.79 -23.85 -17.32
N ASP A 193 27.96 -24.40 -17.68
CA ASP A 193 28.08 -25.22 -18.88
C ASP A 193 27.92 -26.70 -18.52
N GLU A 194 27.33 -27.49 -19.41
CA GLU A 194 27.14 -28.93 -19.17
C GLU A 194 28.46 -29.66 -18.87
N GLY A 195 29.59 -29.11 -19.34
CA GLY A 195 30.93 -29.60 -19.04
C GLY A 195 31.36 -29.33 -17.59
N GLY A 196 30.92 -28.22 -16.98
CA GLY A 196 31.20 -27.83 -15.61
C GLY A 196 30.64 -28.84 -14.61
N GLN A 197 29.32 -29.07 -14.60
CA GLN A 197 28.67 -30.04 -13.72
C GLN A 197 29.25 -31.47 -13.91
N LYS A 198 29.42 -31.91 -15.17
CA LYS A 198 30.04 -33.21 -15.49
C LYS A 198 31.51 -33.27 -15.00
N GLY A 199 32.21 -32.15 -14.98
CA GLY A 199 33.54 -31.98 -14.37
C GLY A 199 33.52 -32.07 -12.85
N VAL A 200 32.54 -31.48 -12.17
CA VAL A 200 32.36 -31.57 -10.71
C VAL A 200 32.10 -33.00 -10.27
N VAL A 201 31.17 -33.71 -10.92
CA VAL A 201 30.86 -35.12 -10.60
C VAL A 201 32.08 -36.01 -10.85
N ARG A 202 32.85 -35.76 -11.92
CA ARG A 202 34.12 -36.47 -12.16
C ARG A 202 35.19 -36.15 -11.11
N TYR A 203 35.28 -34.90 -10.65
CA TYR A 203 36.27 -34.49 -9.64
C TYR A 203 35.92 -35.02 -8.25
N SER A 204 34.66 -34.95 -7.82
CA SER A 204 34.21 -35.51 -6.55
C SER A 204 34.35 -37.04 -6.54
N PHE A 205 34.05 -37.70 -7.67
CA PHE A 205 34.31 -39.11 -7.88
C PHE A 205 35.80 -39.46 -7.76
N LEU A 206 36.67 -38.78 -8.52
CA LEU A 206 38.13 -38.98 -8.46
C LEU A 206 38.69 -38.70 -7.06
N HIS A 207 38.18 -37.69 -6.35
CA HIS A 207 38.59 -37.38 -4.98
C HIS A 207 38.18 -38.50 -4.00
N GLN A 208 36.96 -39.00 -4.10
CA GLN A 208 36.48 -40.09 -3.24
C GLN A 208 37.22 -41.41 -3.55
N ALA A 209 37.39 -41.77 -4.82
CA ALA A 209 38.15 -42.95 -5.23
C ALA A 209 39.63 -42.85 -4.81
N PHE A 210 40.25 -41.66 -4.89
CA PHE A 210 41.61 -41.43 -4.41
C PHE A 210 41.71 -41.51 -2.87
N LYS A 211 40.69 -41.07 -2.14
CA LYS A 211 40.58 -41.18 -0.68
C LYS A 211 40.44 -42.64 -0.24
N GLU A 212 39.60 -43.41 -0.93
CA GLU A 212 39.43 -44.85 -0.72
C GLU A 212 40.72 -45.63 -1.09
N TYR A 213 41.36 -45.31 -2.22
CA TYR A 213 42.66 -45.87 -2.61
C TYR A 213 43.79 -45.55 -1.61
N LYS A 214 43.80 -44.34 -1.02
CA LYS A 214 44.76 -43.94 0.03
C LYS A 214 44.58 -44.76 1.32
N GLN A 215 43.36 -45.27 1.57
CA GLN A 215 43.06 -46.15 2.70
C GLN A 215 43.30 -47.63 2.36
N ASN A 216 42.90 -48.09 1.16
CA ASN A 216 43.00 -49.46 0.69
C ASN A 216 43.49 -49.52 -0.77
N ARG A 217 44.80 -49.67 -0.98
CA ARG A 217 45.44 -49.65 -2.32
C ARG A 217 44.90 -50.68 -3.33
N ASN A 218 44.28 -51.77 -2.86
CA ASN A 218 43.84 -52.88 -3.71
C ASN A 218 42.38 -52.74 -4.21
N ILE A 219 41.60 -51.74 -3.73
CA ILE A 219 40.18 -51.56 -4.12
C ILE A 219 40.02 -51.42 -5.64
N VAL A 220 40.96 -50.77 -6.32
CA VAL A 220 40.94 -50.56 -7.78
C VAL A 220 41.04 -51.89 -8.58
N ASN A 221 41.43 -52.99 -7.94
CA ASN A 221 41.49 -54.33 -8.54
C ASN A 221 40.27 -55.22 -8.16
N GLU A 222 39.30 -54.73 -7.38
CA GLU A 222 38.05 -55.45 -7.15
C GLU A 222 37.17 -55.34 -8.42
N PRO A 223 36.73 -56.46 -9.03
CA PRO A 223 36.05 -56.44 -10.33
C PRO A 223 34.75 -55.65 -10.30
N ASP A 224 34.03 -55.68 -9.17
CA ASP A 224 32.74 -55.01 -9.01
C ASP A 224 32.89 -53.52 -8.68
N TYR A 225 34.08 -53.02 -8.30
CA TYR A 225 34.25 -51.64 -7.83
C TYR A 225 33.86 -50.64 -8.91
N GLN A 226 34.32 -50.85 -10.16
CA GLN A 226 33.93 -49.98 -11.27
C GLN A 226 32.42 -50.00 -11.52
N GLN A 227 31.75 -51.15 -11.44
CA GLN A 227 30.29 -51.23 -11.62
C GLN A 227 29.54 -50.50 -10.49
N LYS A 228 29.94 -50.70 -9.22
CA LYS A 228 29.41 -49.97 -8.06
C LYS A 228 29.58 -48.46 -8.22
N CYS A 229 30.70 -48.01 -8.81
CA CYS A 229 30.94 -46.61 -9.14
C CYS A 229 30.00 -46.10 -10.25
N GLU A 230 29.81 -46.85 -11.34
CA GLU A 230 28.93 -46.48 -12.46
C GLU A 230 27.45 -46.44 -12.03
N GLU A 231 26.99 -47.38 -11.21
CA GLU A 231 25.64 -47.38 -10.62
C GLU A 231 25.42 -46.18 -9.70
N LYS A 232 26.40 -45.84 -8.86
CA LYS A 232 26.34 -44.66 -7.99
C LYS A 232 26.34 -43.34 -8.77
N ILE A 233 27.03 -43.29 -9.92
CA ILE A 233 26.98 -42.15 -10.84
C ILE A 233 25.61 -42.04 -11.51
N LYS A 234 24.99 -43.15 -11.93
CA LYS A 234 23.62 -43.15 -12.49
C LYS A 234 22.59 -42.62 -11.49
N SER A 235 22.61 -43.10 -10.25
CA SER A 235 21.75 -42.59 -9.16
C SER A 235 21.87 -41.08 -9.00
N ILE A 236 23.07 -40.51 -9.08
CA ILE A 236 23.28 -39.06 -8.97
C ILE A 236 22.67 -38.30 -10.16
N TYR A 237 22.72 -38.84 -11.39
CA TYR A 237 22.03 -38.22 -12.53
C TYR A 237 20.51 -38.34 -12.42
N GLU A 238 19.98 -39.50 -12.01
CA GLU A 238 18.55 -39.73 -11.79
C GLU A 238 18.00 -38.80 -10.69
N ASP A 239 18.72 -38.63 -9.58
CA ASP A 239 18.39 -37.65 -8.53
C ASP A 239 18.45 -36.21 -9.06
N THR A 240 19.45 -35.87 -9.89
CA THR A 240 19.60 -34.52 -10.47
C THR A 240 18.46 -34.18 -11.44
N GLU A 241 18.06 -35.12 -12.30
CA GLU A 241 16.93 -34.95 -13.23
C GLU A 241 15.61 -34.77 -12.45
N ASN A 242 15.40 -35.53 -11.37
CA ASN A 242 14.28 -35.33 -10.45
C ASN A 242 14.29 -33.95 -9.77
N PHE A 243 15.47 -33.38 -9.46
CA PHE A 243 15.56 -32.02 -8.92
C PHE A 243 15.28 -30.95 -9.99
N GLU A 244 15.75 -31.13 -11.22
CA GLU A 244 15.40 -30.24 -12.34
C GLU A 244 13.89 -30.24 -12.64
N GLU A 245 13.22 -31.39 -12.60
CA GLU A 245 11.76 -31.45 -12.75
C GLU A 245 11.02 -30.72 -11.62
N GLN A 246 11.50 -30.86 -10.38
CA GLN A 246 10.96 -30.13 -9.22
C GLN A 246 11.19 -28.62 -9.33
N GLU A 247 12.36 -28.17 -9.81
CA GLU A 247 12.64 -26.76 -10.05
C GLU A 247 11.72 -26.20 -11.15
N LYS A 248 11.61 -26.88 -12.29
CA LYS A 248 10.70 -26.50 -13.39
C LYS A 248 9.24 -26.42 -12.94
N ALA A 249 8.80 -27.37 -12.10
CA ALA A 249 7.46 -27.36 -11.51
C ALA A 249 7.27 -26.19 -10.53
N LEU A 250 8.24 -25.93 -9.64
CA LEU A 250 8.20 -24.80 -8.70
C LEU A 250 8.17 -23.46 -9.44
N THR A 251 9.04 -23.25 -10.44
CA THR A 251 9.04 -22.06 -11.29
C THR A 251 7.70 -21.86 -12.00
N ALA A 252 7.07 -22.93 -12.50
CA ALA A 252 5.73 -22.84 -13.09
C ALA A 252 4.64 -22.50 -12.06
N THR A 253 4.76 -22.93 -10.80
CA THR A 253 3.83 -22.48 -9.74
C THR A 253 4.06 -21.04 -9.31
N LEU A 254 5.31 -20.56 -9.27
CA LEU A 254 5.64 -19.16 -8.97
C LEU A 254 5.09 -18.22 -10.05
N ALA A 255 5.29 -18.53 -11.33
CA ALA A 255 4.74 -17.73 -12.43
C ALA A 255 3.20 -17.60 -12.36
N ARG A 256 2.49 -18.68 -12.01
CA ARG A 256 1.03 -18.66 -11.78
C ARG A 256 0.63 -17.87 -10.54
N LEU A 257 1.43 -17.88 -9.49
CA LEU A 257 1.20 -17.09 -8.28
C LEU A 257 1.39 -15.59 -8.56
N ASP A 258 2.41 -15.21 -9.32
CA ASP A 258 2.64 -13.82 -9.75
C ASP A 258 1.52 -13.30 -10.66
N GLU A 259 1.05 -14.12 -11.62
CA GLU A 259 -0.12 -13.81 -12.47
C GLU A 259 -1.38 -13.59 -11.61
N ASN A 260 -1.67 -14.48 -10.67
CA ASN A 260 -2.78 -14.33 -9.73
C ASN A 260 -2.63 -13.08 -8.83
N LEU A 261 -1.43 -12.77 -8.36
CA LEU A 261 -1.16 -11.57 -7.55
C LEU A 261 -1.40 -10.29 -8.36
N GLU A 262 -1.01 -10.27 -9.63
CA GLU A 262 -1.21 -9.12 -10.50
C GLU A 262 -2.70 -8.94 -10.88
N GLU A 263 -3.46 -10.02 -11.10
CA GLU A 263 -4.93 -9.94 -11.19
C GLU A 263 -5.54 -9.31 -9.92
N LYS A 264 -5.10 -9.75 -8.73
CA LYS A 264 -5.63 -9.18 -7.46
C LYS A 264 -5.22 -7.73 -7.24
N ARG A 265 -4.01 -7.31 -7.65
CA ARG A 265 -3.60 -5.90 -7.65
C ARG A 265 -4.48 -5.06 -8.57
N ASN A 266 -4.71 -5.51 -9.80
CA ASN A 266 -5.55 -4.80 -10.78
C ASN A 266 -7.01 -4.69 -10.29
N HIS A 267 -7.58 -5.76 -9.73
CA HIS A 267 -8.92 -5.71 -9.15
C HIS A 267 -9.00 -4.79 -7.91
N ASN A 268 -7.99 -4.82 -7.03
CA ASN A 268 -7.91 -3.92 -5.88
C ASN A 268 -7.79 -2.44 -6.31
N ALA A 269 -7.03 -2.14 -7.36
CA ALA A 269 -6.93 -0.80 -7.94
C ALA A 269 -8.27 -0.32 -8.55
N GLN A 270 -9.04 -1.21 -9.17
CA GLN A 270 -10.41 -0.91 -9.65
C GLN A 270 -11.33 -0.55 -8.47
N LEU A 271 -11.35 -1.37 -7.41
CA LEU A 271 -12.15 -1.11 -6.20
C LEU A 271 -11.77 0.22 -5.54
N HIS A 272 -10.47 0.56 -5.46
CA HIS A 272 -10.04 1.87 -4.97
C HIS A 272 -10.53 3.04 -5.87
N GLN A 273 -10.60 2.85 -7.19
CA GLN A 273 -11.16 3.86 -8.09
C GLN A 273 -12.70 3.98 -7.95
N GLU A 274 -13.40 2.90 -7.62
CA GLU A 274 -14.84 2.91 -7.36
C GLU A 274 -15.17 3.58 -6.02
N ILE A 275 -14.41 3.28 -4.96
CA ILE A 275 -14.52 3.97 -3.66
C ILE A 275 -14.32 5.47 -3.83
N ALA A 276 -13.25 5.91 -4.52
CA ALA A 276 -12.98 7.33 -4.74
C ALA A 276 -14.07 8.05 -5.58
N LYS A 277 -14.81 7.33 -6.45
CA LYS A 277 -15.99 7.89 -7.14
C LYS A 277 -17.17 8.04 -6.19
N ALA A 278 -17.42 7.03 -5.35
CA ALA A 278 -18.51 7.04 -4.38
C ALA A 278 -18.31 8.11 -3.29
N GLU A 279 -17.08 8.31 -2.81
CA GLU A 279 -16.73 9.40 -1.88
C GLU A 279 -17.04 10.77 -2.50
N LEU A 280 -16.65 10.98 -3.77
CA LEU A 280 -16.91 12.23 -4.51
C LEU A 280 -18.40 12.43 -4.87
N GLU A 281 -19.21 11.38 -4.90
CA GLU A 281 -20.66 11.45 -5.04
C GLU A 281 -21.34 11.78 -3.69
N ILE A 282 -20.87 11.19 -2.61
CA ILE A 282 -21.29 11.50 -1.23
C ILE A 282 -21.02 12.97 -0.90
N ASP A 283 -19.84 13.51 -1.24
CA ASP A 283 -19.52 14.93 -1.00
C ASP A 283 -20.45 15.88 -1.76
N LYS A 284 -20.80 15.57 -3.01
CA LYS A 284 -21.81 16.34 -3.77
C LYS A 284 -23.19 16.27 -3.13
N MET A 285 -23.63 15.07 -2.73
CA MET A 285 -24.89 14.90 -1.99
C MET A 285 -24.91 15.68 -0.67
N ASN A 286 -23.77 15.79 0.01
CA ASN A 286 -23.64 16.61 1.22
C ASN A 286 -23.74 18.11 0.91
N GLU A 287 -23.15 18.59 -0.18
CA GLU A 287 -23.25 19.99 -0.63
C GLU A 287 -24.68 20.34 -1.09
N ASP A 288 -25.33 19.46 -1.86
CA ASP A 288 -26.74 19.61 -2.27
C ASP A 288 -27.69 19.59 -1.06
N MET A 289 -27.46 18.71 -0.07
CA MET A 289 -28.21 18.72 1.18
C MET A 289 -28.01 20.02 1.97
N ALA A 290 -26.79 20.57 2.01
CA ALA A 290 -26.52 21.85 2.67
C ALA A 290 -27.27 23.01 1.99
N GLN A 291 -27.30 23.04 0.64
CA GLN A 291 -28.09 24.01 -0.12
C GLN A 291 -29.60 23.87 0.16
N ILE A 292 -30.13 22.65 0.17
CA ILE A 292 -31.54 22.38 0.51
C ILE A 292 -31.88 22.86 1.93
N VAL A 293 -30.99 22.64 2.90
CA VAL A 293 -31.17 23.10 4.29
C VAL A 293 -31.20 24.63 4.38
N ASP A 294 -30.34 25.37 3.67
CA ASP A 294 -30.40 26.83 3.68
C ASP A 294 -31.66 27.38 2.99
N VAL A 295 -32.05 26.81 1.83
CA VAL A 295 -33.32 27.15 1.16
C VAL A 295 -34.50 26.93 2.11
N LEU A 296 -34.57 25.80 2.81
CA LEU A 296 -35.62 25.54 3.80
C LEU A 296 -35.59 26.55 4.97
N GLN A 297 -34.42 27.00 5.42
CA GLN A 297 -34.31 28.06 6.40
C GLN A 297 -34.80 29.42 5.88
N VAL A 298 -34.48 29.77 4.63
CA VAL A 298 -34.95 31.00 3.97
C VAL A 298 -36.47 30.97 3.83
N THR A 299 -37.04 29.90 3.24
CA THR A 299 -38.49 29.75 3.08
C THR A 299 -39.21 29.78 4.42
N ARG A 300 -38.65 29.17 5.49
CA ARG A 300 -39.21 29.27 6.84
C ARG A 300 -39.21 30.72 7.36
N LYS A 301 -38.10 31.45 7.22
CA LYS A 301 -38.00 32.88 7.60
C LYS A 301 -38.96 33.76 6.80
N GLU A 302 -39.39 33.34 5.61
CA GLU A 302 -40.39 34.04 4.79
C GLU A 302 -41.82 33.69 5.21
N MET A 303 -42.11 32.41 5.49
CA MET A 303 -43.39 31.99 6.09
C MET A 303 -43.62 32.68 7.45
N ASP A 304 -42.60 32.78 8.31
CA ASP A 304 -42.64 33.47 9.61
C ASP A 304 -42.82 35.00 9.50
N LYS A 305 -42.64 35.59 8.30
CA LYS A 305 -43.02 36.99 7.99
C LYS A 305 -44.43 37.06 7.43
N ALA A 306 -44.78 36.13 6.54
CA ALA A 306 -46.08 36.08 5.89
C ALA A 306 -47.21 35.89 6.93
N THR A 307 -47.04 35.01 7.91
CA THR A 307 -48.00 34.80 9.02
C THR A 307 -48.23 36.08 9.82
N LYS A 308 -47.16 36.76 10.25
CA LYS A 308 -47.24 38.02 11.01
C LYS A 308 -47.92 39.15 10.23
N ASN A 309 -47.66 39.22 8.91
CA ASN A 309 -48.37 40.18 8.04
C ASN A 309 -49.86 39.83 7.94
N LEU A 310 -50.22 38.55 7.90
CA LEU A 310 -51.60 38.06 7.86
C LEU A 310 -52.35 38.36 9.17
N GLU A 311 -51.70 38.15 10.32
CA GLU A 311 -52.19 38.54 11.66
C GLU A 311 -52.43 40.05 11.75
N CYS A 312 -51.51 40.86 11.22
CA CYS A 312 -51.62 42.31 11.19
C CYS A 312 -52.83 42.76 10.35
N VAL A 313 -52.94 42.27 9.12
CA VAL A 313 -54.08 42.56 8.22
C VAL A 313 -55.40 42.05 8.79
N ALA A 314 -55.43 40.92 9.48
CA ALA A 314 -56.61 40.43 10.18
C ALA A 314 -57.05 41.39 11.30
N SER A 315 -56.11 41.92 12.09
CA SER A 315 -56.40 42.92 13.13
C SER A 315 -56.87 44.26 12.55
N GLU A 316 -56.36 44.69 11.40
CA GLU A 316 -56.84 45.88 10.69
C GLU A 316 -58.24 45.69 10.10
N ARG A 317 -58.50 44.53 9.47
CA ARG A 317 -59.82 44.15 8.99
C ARG A 317 -60.85 44.15 10.11
N GLU A 318 -60.53 43.56 11.27
CA GLU A 318 -61.46 43.50 12.41
C GLU A 318 -61.82 44.91 12.92
N LYS A 319 -60.85 45.83 13.00
CA LYS A 319 -61.10 47.24 13.35
C LYS A 319 -62.00 47.93 12.32
N ALA A 320 -61.78 47.67 11.02
CA ALA A 320 -62.59 48.22 9.94
C ALA A 320 -64.03 47.68 9.98
N GLU A 321 -64.23 46.38 10.23
CA GLU A 321 -65.56 45.76 10.38
C GLU A 321 -66.30 46.31 11.60
N ARG A 322 -65.63 46.51 12.75
CA ARG A 322 -66.22 47.18 13.91
C ARG A 322 -66.64 48.63 13.61
N SER A 323 -65.83 49.38 12.86
CA SER A 323 -66.15 50.76 12.46
C SER A 323 -67.32 50.82 11.46
N LEU A 324 -67.38 49.87 10.52
CA LEU A 324 -68.50 49.73 9.58
C LEU A 324 -69.81 49.43 10.31
N ALA A 325 -69.79 48.56 11.34
CA ALA A 325 -70.96 48.24 12.15
C ALA A 325 -71.50 49.50 12.87
N GLN A 326 -70.62 50.27 13.53
CA GLN A 326 -71.00 51.55 14.17
C GLN A 326 -71.63 52.53 13.18
N LYS A 327 -71.08 52.65 11.96
CA LYS A 327 -71.60 53.55 10.93
C LYS A 327 -72.92 53.08 10.31
N LYS A 328 -73.21 51.77 10.29
CA LYS A 328 -74.54 51.25 9.92
C LYS A 328 -75.59 51.61 10.96
N GLU A 329 -75.29 51.40 12.25
CA GLU A 329 -76.21 51.73 13.34
C GLU A 329 -76.56 53.24 13.37
N GLU A 330 -75.55 54.10 13.18
CA GLU A 330 -75.74 55.56 13.07
C GLU A 330 -76.61 55.95 11.87
N LEU A 331 -76.44 55.28 10.73
CA LEU A 331 -77.24 55.51 9.52
C LEU A 331 -78.69 55.00 9.66
N GLU A 332 -78.90 53.89 10.37
CA GLU A 332 -80.24 53.40 10.73
C GLU A 332 -80.97 54.36 11.67
N ARG A 333 -80.29 54.90 12.70
CA ARG A 333 -80.84 55.95 13.57
C ARG A 333 -81.22 57.23 12.81
N VAL A 334 -80.42 57.64 11.83
CA VAL A 334 -80.75 58.80 10.97
C VAL A 334 -81.94 58.51 10.06
N ASN A 335 -82.02 57.32 9.45
CA ASN A 335 -83.17 56.91 8.64
C ASN A 335 -84.46 56.80 9.46
N GLN A 336 -84.38 56.36 10.72
CA GLN A 336 -85.48 56.34 11.68
C GLN A 336 -86.01 57.77 11.92
N ALA A 337 -85.12 58.71 12.29
CA ALA A 337 -85.49 60.11 12.51
C ALA A 337 -86.08 60.79 11.25
N ILE A 338 -85.60 60.45 10.05
CA ILE A 338 -86.16 60.97 8.78
C ILE A 338 -87.60 60.48 8.55
N ARG A 339 -87.94 59.24 8.93
CA ARG A 339 -89.33 58.74 8.86
C ARG A 339 -90.22 59.47 9.86
N GLU A 340 -89.75 59.61 11.10
CA GLU A 340 -90.46 60.32 12.17
C GLU A 340 -90.69 61.80 11.83
N GLN A 341 -89.79 62.44 11.06
CA GLN A 341 -90.01 63.79 10.52
C GLN A 341 -90.91 63.83 9.27
N ALA A 342 -90.97 62.76 8.47
CA ALA A 342 -91.82 62.69 7.28
C ALA A 342 -93.30 62.45 7.59
N GLU A 343 -93.61 61.86 8.75
CA GLU A 343 -94.98 61.65 9.25
C GLU A 343 -95.54 62.89 10.01
N GLY A 344 -94.72 63.93 10.23
CA GLY A 344 -95.11 65.15 10.92
C GLY A 344 -95.81 66.17 10.02
N GLU A 345 -97.08 66.49 10.31
CA GLU A 345 -97.84 67.53 9.60
C GLU A 345 -97.23 68.93 9.77
N ASN A 346 -96.42 69.40 8.81
CA ASN A 346 -96.31 70.83 8.45
C ASN A 346 -95.61 71.05 7.10
N GLY A 347 -96.10 72.01 6.30
CA GLY A 347 -95.53 72.34 4.99
C GLY A 347 -94.25 73.18 5.05
N ILE A 348 -93.37 72.96 4.06
CA ILE A 348 -91.97 73.43 4.02
C ILE A 348 -91.82 74.94 4.30
N ARG A 349 -91.17 75.29 5.42
CA ARG A 349 -90.82 76.68 5.76
C ARG A 349 -89.53 77.12 5.06
N ARG A 350 -89.32 78.45 4.96
CA ARG A 350 -88.12 79.05 4.34
C ARG A 350 -86.76 78.64 4.97
N GLY A 351 -86.77 78.04 6.17
CA GLY A 351 -85.58 77.44 6.79
C GLY A 351 -85.17 76.14 6.09
N GLU A 352 -86.12 75.25 5.85
CA GLU A 352 -85.91 73.98 5.14
C GLU A 352 -85.44 74.19 3.70
N ALA A 353 -85.86 75.29 3.04
CA ALA A 353 -85.32 75.67 1.74
C ALA A 353 -83.81 76.03 1.75
N LYS A 354 -83.22 76.35 2.91
CA LYS A 354 -81.75 76.37 3.11
C LYS A 354 -81.21 75.00 3.49
N GLN A 355 -81.95 74.22 4.27
CA GLN A 355 -81.58 72.88 4.71
C GLN A 355 -81.45 71.90 3.52
N LEU A 356 -82.44 71.86 2.62
CA LEU A 356 -82.41 71.17 1.33
C LEU A 356 -81.27 71.64 0.41
N ARG A 357 -80.81 72.89 0.51
CA ARG A 357 -79.64 73.37 -0.24
C ARG A 357 -78.32 72.94 0.39
N ALA A 358 -78.23 72.92 1.72
CA ALA A 358 -77.10 72.36 2.45
C ALA A 358 -77.01 70.83 2.22
N GLU A 359 -78.14 70.15 2.18
CA GLU A 359 -78.27 68.73 1.85
C GLU A 359 -77.95 68.46 0.39
N GLN A 360 -78.44 69.27 -0.58
CA GLN A 360 -78.00 69.18 -1.98
C GLN A 360 -76.49 69.38 -2.12
N GLN A 361 -75.89 70.28 -1.33
CA GLN A 361 -74.44 70.46 -1.30
C GLN A 361 -73.72 69.27 -0.65
N ARG A 362 -74.29 68.67 0.42
CA ARG A 362 -73.77 67.44 1.05
C ARG A 362 -73.82 66.26 0.09
N LEU A 363 -74.96 66.04 -0.56
CA LEU A 363 -75.18 65.02 -1.58
C LEU A 363 -74.25 65.23 -2.79
N ARG A 364 -73.93 66.46 -3.17
CA ARG A 364 -72.87 66.74 -4.17
C ARG A 364 -71.49 66.32 -3.69
N THR A 365 -71.10 66.64 -2.45
CA THR A 365 -69.83 66.15 -1.90
C THR A 365 -69.80 64.63 -1.73
N GLU A 366 -70.94 64.01 -1.44
CA GLU A 366 -71.14 62.57 -1.28
C GLU A 366 -71.07 61.83 -2.63
N CYS A 367 -71.69 62.38 -3.69
CA CYS A 367 -71.47 61.94 -5.06
C CYS A 367 -70.01 62.09 -5.50
N GLN A 368 -69.30 63.12 -5.02
CA GLN A 368 -67.90 63.36 -5.37
C GLN A 368 -66.96 62.37 -4.65
N THR A 369 -67.15 62.10 -3.36
CA THR A 369 -66.39 61.06 -2.64
C THR A 369 -66.71 59.66 -3.14
N LEU A 370 -67.96 59.36 -3.51
CA LEU A 370 -68.32 58.11 -4.19
C LEU A 370 -67.62 57.98 -5.55
N LYS A 371 -67.50 59.07 -6.32
CA LYS A 371 -66.78 59.07 -7.60
C LYS A 371 -65.27 58.84 -7.41
N GLU A 372 -64.67 59.44 -6.39
CA GLU A 372 -63.29 59.16 -5.98
C GLU A 372 -63.09 57.71 -5.49
N GLN A 373 -64.08 57.12 -4.81
CA GLN A 373 -64.06 55.70 -4.44
C GLN A 373 -64.18 54.79 -5.66
N CYS A 374 -65.06 55.08 -6.62
CA CYS A 374 -65.11 54.37 -7.90
C CYS A 374 -63.78 54.46 -8.65
N GLU A 375 -63.14 55.63 -8.71
CA GLU A 375 -61.80 55.77 -9.30
C GLU A 375 -60.72 54.97 -8.54
N LYS A 376 -60.75 54.93 -7.20
CA LYS A 376 -59.84 54.09 -6.41
C LYS A 376 -60.05 52.61 -6.73
N ILE A 377 -61.29 52.13 -6.71
CA ILE A 377 -61.64 50.74 -7.03
C ILE A 377 -61.21 50.39 -8.46
N SER A 378 -61.41 51.27 -9.45
CA SER A 378 -60.92 51.04 -10.81
C SER A 378 -59.39 51.00 -10.91
N LYS A 379 -58.68 51.87 -10.17
CA LYS A 379 -57.20 51.86 -10.10
C LYS A 379 -56.68 50.60 -9.38
N GLU A 380 -57.38 50.12 -8.36
CA GLU A 380 -57.09 48.87 -7.66
C GLU A 380 -57.36 47.64 -8.55
N GLN A 381 -58.48 47.60 -9.28
CA GLN A 381 -58.76 46.55 -10.27
C GLN A 381 -57.70 46.51 -11.37
N TRP A 382 -57.29 47.66 -11.91
CA TRP A 382 -56.21 47.75 -12.90
C TRP A 382 -54.86 47.26 -12.36
N ASN A 383 -54.50 47.67 -11.14
CA ASN A 383 -53.28 47.22 -10.47
C ASN A 383 -53.33 45.72 -10.11
N ASN A 384 -54.51 45.18 -9.81
CA ASN A 384 -54.69 43.76 -9.56
C ASN A 384 -54.69 42.94 -10.86
N SER A 385 -55.24 43.44 -11.97
CA SER A 385 -55.08 42.84 -13.30
C SER A 385 -53.60 42.63 -13.60
N LYS A 386 -52.78 43.69 -13.50
CA LYS A 386 -51.32 43.59 -13.71
C LYS A 386 -50.62 42.56 -12.82
N LYS A 387 -51.10 42.34 -11.59
CA LYS A 387 -50.60 41.25 -10.72
C LYS A 387 -51.03 39.89 -11.23
N PHE A 388 -52.29 39.71 -11.63
CA PHE A 388 -52.77 38.47 -12.23
C PHE A 388 -52.07 38.15 -13.55
N ASP A 389 -51.83 39.14 -14.41
CA ASP A 389 -51.08 39.00 -15.66
C ASP A 389 -49.63 38.55 -15.40
N ALA A 390 -48.96 39.16 -14.41
CA ALA A 390 -47.61 38.78 -13.99
C ALA A 390 -47.55 37.37 -13.37
N ILE A 391 -48.52 37.02 -12.51
CA ILE A 391 -48.62 35.67 -11.92
C ILE A 391 -48.91 34.63 -13.00
N PHE A 392 -49.82 34.91 -13.95
CA PHE A 392 -50.13 34.02 -15.05
C PHE A 392 -48.89 33.78 -15.95
N GLY A 393 -48.13 34.83 -16.24
CA GLY A 393 -46.83 34.71 -16.92
C GLY A 393 -45.87 33.78 -16.17
N GLN A 394 -45.64 34.00 -14.87
CA GLN A 394 -44.78 33.15 -14.05
C GLN A 394 -45.23 31.68 -14.01
N GLN A 395 -46.55 31.41 -13.94
CA GLN A 395 -47.06 30.03 -13.93
C GLN A 395 -46.96 29.36 -15.31
N ARG A 396 -47.18 30.10 -16.40
CA ARG A 396 -46.98 29.63 -17.78
C ARG A 396 -45.52 29.28 -18.04
N ASP A 397 -44.60 30.14 -17.63
CA ASP A 397 -43.17 29.96 -17.89
C ASP A 397 -42.61 28.80 -17.05
N ARG A 398 -43.03 28.70 -15.78
CA ARG A 398 -42.72 27.54 -14.92
C ARG A 398 -43.29 26.21 -15.44
N LEU A 399 -44.45 26.23 -16.12
CA LEU A 399 -45.00 25.04 -16.77
C LEU A 399 -44.14 24.63 -17.98
N MET A 400 -43.63 25.59 -18.75
CA MET A 400 -42.75 25.31 -19.90
C MET A 400 -41.40 24.73 -19.44
N ASP A 401 -40.80 25.25 -18.37
CA ASP A 401 -39.59 24.66 -17.76
C ASP A 401 -39.84 23.22 -17.28
N LEU A 402 -40.99 22.95 -16.68
CA LEU A 402 -41.39 21.60 -16.26
C LEU A 402 -41.58 20.66 -17.46
N HIS A 403 -42.30 21.09 -18.50
CA HIS A 403 -42.47 20.34 -19.75
C HIS A 403 -41.13 20.00 -20.40
N ASN A 404 -40.24 20.98 -20.55
CA ASN A 404 -38.90 20.79 -21.13
C ASN A 404 -38.07 19.77 -20.32
N ARG A 405 -38.14 19.81 -18.98
CA ARG A 405 -37.43 18.84 -18.12
C ARG A 405 -38.03 17.42 -18.22
N VAL A 406 -39.35 17.29 -18.32
CA VAL A 406 -40.03 16.00 -18.54
C VAL A 406 -39.68 15.41 -19.91
N MET A 407 -39.61 16.24 -20.95
CA MET A 407 -39.23 15.80 -22.30
C MET A 407 -37.75 15.39 -22.39
N MET A 408 -36.84 16.08 -21.69
CA MET A 408 -35.45 15.61 -21.55
C MET A 408 -35.37 14.26 -20.83
N LEU A 409 -36.18 14.03 -19.80
CA LEU A 409 -36.21 12.73 -19.11
C LEU A 409 -36.71 11.60 -20.02
N ARG A 410 -37.79 11.81 -20.79
CA ARG A 410 -38.27 10.83 -21.80
C ARG A 410 -37.23 10.57 -22.90
N GLY A 411 -36.54 11.62 -23.38
CA GLY A 411 -35.46 11.48 -24.35
C GLY A 411 -34.28 10.64 -23.84
N ASN A 412 -33.87 10.85 -22.58
CA ASN A 412 -32.82 10.04 -21.93
C ASN A 412 -33.25 8.58 -21.69
N LEU A 413 -34.57 8.29 -21.67
CA LEU A 413 -35.14 6.94 -21.61
C LEU A 413 -35.39 6.31 -22.99
N GLY A 414 -35.08 7.02 -24.08
CA GLY A 414 -35.10 6.49 -25.45
C GLY A 414 -36.48 6.50 -26.14
N GLU A 415 -37.43 7.32 -25.68
CA GLU A 415 -38.77 7.40 -26.27
C GLU A 415 -38.95 8.57 -27.26
N ASP A 416 -39.77 8.37 -28.30
CA ASP A 416 -40.10 9.38 -29.31
C ASP A 416 -40.82 10.61 -28.73
N THR A 417 -40.19 11.78 -28.90
CA THR A 417 -40.56 13.06 -28.25
C THR A 417 -41.64 13.83 -29.02
N THR A 418 -42.78 13.21 -29.30
CA THR A 418 -43.82 13.77 -30.21
C THR A 418 -44.93 14.57 -29.52
N GLN A 419 -45.16 14.41 -28.22
CA GLN A 419 -46.18 15.17 -27.48
C GLN A 419 -45.66 16.53 -27.00
N ASN A 420 -45.70 17.54 -27.87
CA ASN A 420 -45.37 18.91 -27.49
C ASN A 420 -46.60 19.65 -26.96
N ILE A 421 -46.45 20.42 -25.88
CA ILE A 421 -47.56 21.17 -25.25
C ILE A 421 -47.62 22.58 -25.84
N ASP A 422 -48.75 22.92 -26.46
CA ASP A 422 -49.01 24.26 -27.01
C ASP A 422 -48.93 25.36 -25.94
N LEU A 423 -48.43 26.54 -26.34
CA LEU A 423 -48.21 27.68 -25.45
C LEU A 423 -49.55 28.21 -24.88
N PRO A 424 -49.80 28.11 -23.55
CA PRO A 424 -51.07 28.52 -22.96
C PRO A 424 -51.34 30.02 -23.17
N ARG A 425 -52.52 30.34 -23.70
CA ARG A 425 -52.95 31.73 -23.94
C ARG A 425 -53.85 32.25 -22.82
N ASN A 426 -54.75 31.41 -22.31
CA ASN A 426 -55.68 31.73 -21.23
C ASN A 426 -55.51 30.78 -20.04
N ASN A 427 -56.08 31.15 -18.89
CA ASN A 427 -56.01 30.34 -17.66
C ASN A 427 -56.65 28.93 -17.83
N ALA A 428 -57.71 28.81 -18.63
CA ALA A 428 -58.32 27.53 -18.98
C ALA A 428 -57.44 26.64 -19.88
N ASP A 429 -56.50 27.23 -20.62
CA ASP A 429 -55.51 26.49 -21.41
C ASP A 429 -54.40 25.98 -20.50
N LEU A 430 -53.94 26.84 -19.57
CA LEU A 430 -52.93 26.49 -18.56
C LEU A 430 -53.37 25.28 -17.73
N CYS A 431 -54.61 25.25 -17.22
CA CYS A 431 -55.13 24.10 -16.48
C CYS A 431 -55.19 22.81 -17.32
N ARG A 432 -55.50 22.92 -18.63
CA ARG A 432 -55.49 21.75 -19.53
C ARG A 432 -54.07 21.24 -19.78
N SER A 433 -53.13 22.14 -20.04
CA SER A 433 -51.71 21.80 -20.23
C SER A 433 -51.07 21.20 -18.97
N VAL A 434 -51.43 21.69 -17.76
CA VAL A 434 -51.02 21.07 -16.49
C VAL A 434 -51.53 19.64 -16.36
N ASN A 435 -52.80 19.37 -16.71
CA ASN A 435 -53.36 18.03 -16.64
C ASN A 435 -52.71 17.06 -17.64
N VAL A 436 -52.41 17.52 -18.87
CA VAL A 436 -51.67 16.73 -19.87
C VAL A 436 -50.27 16.39 -19.37
N LEU A 437 -49.53 17.36 -18.84
CA LEU A 437 -48.20 17.11 -18.27
C LEU A 437 -48.26 16.17 -17.05
N GLY A 438 -49.33 16.26 -16.25
CA GLY A 438 -49.60 15.35 -15.13
C GLY A 438 -49.79 13.89 -15.58
N GLN A 439 -50.48 13.66 -16.70
CA GLN A 439 -50.61 12.31 -17.28
C GLN A 439 -49.25 11.79 -17.79
N ILE A 440 -48.49 12.62 -18.53
CA ILE A 440 -47.16 12.25 -19.03
C ILE A 440 -46.21 11.89 -17.87
N LEU A 441 -46.28 12.62 -16.75
CA LEU A 441 -45.54 12.32 -15.52
C LEU A 441 -45.98 11.00 -14.85
N PHE A 442 -47.28 10.71 -14.82
CA PHE A 442 -47.82 9.45 -14.29
C PHE A 442 -47.36 8.24 -15.12
N ASP A 443 -47.44 8.35 -16.45
CA ASP A 443 -47.00 7.30 -17.38
C ASP A 443 -45.49 7.06 -17.25
N LEU A 444 -44.70 8.13 -17.09
CA LEU A 444 -43.25 8.08 -16.85
C LEU A 444 -42.90 7.40 -15.52
N ASP A 445 -43.59 7.72 -14.43
CA ASP A 445 -43.42 7.08 -13.12
C ASP A 445 -43.79 5.58 -13.17
N ALA A 446 -44.86 5.22 -13.87
CA ALA A 446 -45.25 3.83 -14.10
C ALA A 446 -44.16 3.04 -14.87
N MET A 447 -43.57 3.63 -15.91
CA MET A 447 -42.47 3.00 -16.67
C MET A 447 -41.17 2.89 -15.87
N LEU A 448 -40.81 3.92 -15.08
CA LEU A 448 -39.66 3.88 -14.19
C LEU A 448 -39.81 2.75 -13.15
N ARG A 449 -40.99 2.62 -12.51
CA ARG A 449 -41.29 1.49 -11.61
C ARG A 449 -41.24 0.14 -12.30
N ALA A 450 -41.67 0.05 -13.56
CA ALA A 450 -41.59 -1.19 -14.34
C ALA A 450 -40.14 -1.58 -14.65
N ASN A 451 -39.27 -0.61 -14.96
CA ASN A 451 -37.84 -0.87 -15.22
C ASN A 451 -37.06 -1.19 -13.93
N ILE A 452 -37.38 -0.53 -12.81
CA ILE A 452 -36.84 -0.89 -11.48
C ILE A 452 -37.18 -2.37 -11.15
N ARG A 453 -38.44 -2.78 -11.30
CA ARG A 453 -38.85 -4.18 -11.07
C ARG A 453 -38.12 -5.20 -11.95
N LYS A 454 -37.77 -4.86 -13.19
CA LYS A 454 -36.95 -5.72 -14.07
C LYS A 454 -35.52 -5.84 -13.55
N ALA A 455 -34.93 -4.74 -13.07
CA ALA A 455 -33.60 -4.75 -12.46
C ALA A 455 -33.59 -5.55 -11.15
N ASP A 456 -34.59 -5.36 -10.27
CA ASP A 456 -34.75 -6.14 -9.03
C ASP A 456 -34.84 -7.64 -9.31
N ALA A 457 -35.61 -8.05 -10.34
CA ALA A 457 -35.72 -9.44 -10.77
C ALA A 457 -34.36 -10.00 -11.24
N ALA A 458 -33.65 -9.28 -12.13
CA ALA A 458 -32.33 -9.68 -12.60
C ALA A 458 -31.29 -9.77 -11.47
N ILE A 459 -31.35 -8.87 -10.48
CA ILE A 459 -30.53 -8.91 -9.26
C ILE A 459 -30.87 -10.13 -8.40
N SER A 460 -32.15 -10.51 -8.32
CA SER A 460 -32.60 -11.72 -7.61
C SER A 460 -32.10 -12.99 -8.29
N ASP A 461 -32.20 -13.08 -9.62
CA ASP A 461 -31.71 -14.22 -10.41
C ASP A 461 -30.18 -14.36 -10.28
N LEU A 462 -29.44 -13.25 -10.38
CA LEU A 462 -27.99 -13.25 -10.18
C LEU A 462 -27.60 -13.73 -8.77
N LYS A 463 -28.30 -13.28 -7.72
CA LYS A 463 -28.09 -13.77 -6.34
C LYS A 463 -28.35 -15.26 -6.19
N ALA A 464 -29.37 -15.81 -6.87
CA ALA A 464 -29.62 -17.24 -6.89
C ALA A 464 -28.45 -18.00 -7.56
N THR A 465 -27.97 -17.53 -8.72
CA THR A 465 -26.82 -18.16 -9.40
C THR A 465 -25.52 -18.08 -8.61
N LEU A 466 -25.31 -17.00 -7.83
CA LEU A 466 -24.16 -16.86 -6.92
C LEU A 466 -24.20 -17.93 -5.83
N SER A 467 -25.32 -18.07 -5.12
CA SER A 467 -25.45 -19.08 -4.05
C SER A 467 -25.30 -20.50 -4.57
N ASP A 468 -25.77 -20.76 -5.78
CA ASP A 468 -25.63 -22.05 -6.45
C ASP A 468 -24.18 -22.33 -6.92
N LEU A 469 -23.36 -21.29 -7.15
CA LEU A 469 -21.91 -21.40 -7.38
C LEU A 469 -21.12 -21.57 -6.08
N GLU A 470 -21.47 -20.85 -5.01
CA GLU A 470 -20.90 -21.03 -3.66
C GLU A 470 -21.10 -22.47 -3.18
N ARG A 471 -22.29 -23.03 -3.38
CA ARG A 471 -22.59 -24.43 -3.06
C ARG A 471 -21.76 -25.43 -3.87
N LYS A 472 -21.49 -25.15 -5.15
CA LYS A 472 -20.61 -25.97 -6.01
C LYS A 472 -19.15 -25.89 -5.56
N TYR A 473 -18.69 -24.69 -5.18
CA TYR A 473 -17.34 -24.47 -4.66
C TYR A 473 -17.09 -25.25 -3.37
N GLU A 474 -18.00 -25.19 -2.39
CA GLU A 474 -17.80 -25.88 -1.11
C GLU A 474 -17.82 -27.42 -1.28
N ILE A 475 -18.66 -27.95 -2.20
CA ILE A 475 -18.63 -29.37 -2.59
C ILE A 475 -17.29 -29.76 -3.23
N ALA A 476 -16.74 -28.91 -4.11
CA ALA A 476 -15.43 -29.15 -4.73
C ALA A 476 -14.30 -29.12 -3.69
N ARG A 477 -14.36 -28.20 -2.73
CA ARG A 477 -13.43 -28.06 -1.59
C ARG A 477 -13.49 -29.26 -0.65
N GLU A 478 -14.68 -29.74 -0.30
CA GLU A 478 -14.84 -31.00 0.45
C GLU A 478 -14.23 -32.20 -0.28
N ASN A 479 -14.48 -32.30 -1.59
CA ASN A 479 -13.93 -33.38 -2.41
C ASN A 479 -12.39 -33.33 -2.48
N LEU A 480 -11.79 -32.14 -2.59
CA LEU A 480 -10.34 -31.97 -2.53
C LEU A 480 -9.77 -32.53 -1.20
N VAL A 481 -10.31 -32.08 -0.06
CA VAL A 481 -9.88 -32.54 1.28
C VAL A 481 -10.08 -34.05 1.48
N ARG A 482 -11.08 -34.67 0.84
CA ARG A 482 -11.26 -36.12 0.82
C ARG A 482 -10.14 -36.79 0.01
N THR A 483 -9.86 -36.32 -1.21
CA THR A 483 -8.78 -36.87 -2.05
C THR A 483 -7.39 -36.70 -1.45
N GLU A 484 -7.11 -35.59 -0.73
CA GLU A 484 -5.86 -35.39 0.00
C GLU A 484 -5.69 -36.44 1.11
N LYS A 485 -6.73 -36.67 1.92
CA LYS A 485 -6.74 -37.72 2.95
C LYS A 485 -6.57 -39.12 2.36
N ASP A 486 -7.12 -39.38 1.19
CA ASP A 486 -6.90 -40.64 0.47
C ASP A 486 -5.49 -40.77 -0.09
N ARG A 487 -4.90 -39.69 -0.60
CA ARG A 487 -3.48 -39.64 -1.01
C ARG A 487 -2.55 -39.89 0.19
N GLU A 488 -2.84 -39.32 1.37
CA GLU A 488 -2.11 -39.65 2.60
C GLU A 488 -2.31 -41.11 3.02
N ARG A 489 -3.55 -41.64 2.98
CA ARG A 489 -3.84 -43.05 3.31
C ARG A 489 -3.16 -44.02 2.34
N PHE A 490 -2.95 -43.62 1.09
CA PHE A 490 -2.12 -44.35 0.13
C PHE A 490 -0.64 -44.28 0.51
N TRP A 491 -0.07 -43.09 0.70
CA TRP A 491 1.34 -42.92 1.12
C TRP A 491 1.69 -43.65 2.42
N ARG A 492 0.81 -43.64 3.43
CA ARG A 492 1.01 -44.39 4.68
C ARG A 492 1.03 -45.91 4.49
N ARG A 493 0.40 -46.46 3.44
CA ARG A 493 0.52 -47.88 3.06
C ARG A 493 1.85 -48.15 2.37
N VAL A 494 2.19 -47.35 1.36
CA VAL A 494 3.46 -47.47 0.61
C VAL A 494 4.69 -47.39 1.53
N GLN A 495 4.67 -46.51 2.54
CA GLN A 495 5.78 -46.42 3.50
C GLN A 495 5.88 -47.67 4.41
N LYS A 496 4.75 -48.23 4.87
CA LYS A 496 4.76 -49.49 5.64
C LYS A 496 5.28 -50.66 4.82
N GLU A 497 4.80 -50.80 3.59
CA GLU A 497 5.23 -51.82 2.64
C GLU A 497 6.73 -51.69 2.33
N LYS A 498 7.24 -50.45 2.17
CA LYS A 498 8.67 -50.17 2.04
C LYS A 498 9.47 -50.55 3.29
N GLU A 499 8.97 -50.29 4.50
CA GLU A 499 9.63 -50.73 5.74
C GLU A 499 9.60 -52.25 5.92
N GLU A 500 8.51 -52.91 5.54
CA GLU A 500 8.38 -54.37 5.60
C GLU A 500 9.36 -55.05 4.65
N LEU A 501 9.46 -54.58 3.39
CA LEU A 501 10.48 -55.03 2.44
C LEU A 501 11.91 -54.70 2.90
N ARG A 502 12.12 -53.60 3.65
CA ARG A 502 13.44 -53.28 4.23
C ARG A 502 13.81 -54.25 5.34
N ARG A 503 12.87 -54.55 6.26
CA ARG A 503 13.08 -55.56 7.32
C ARG A 503 13.27 -56.97 6.76
N GLU A 504 12.55 -57.33 5.70
CA GLU A 504 12.74 -58.62 5.03
C GLU A 504 14.12 -58.72 4.37
N ARG A 505 14.62 -57.63 3.75
CA ARG A 505 16.01 -57.57 3.27
C ARG A 505 17.01 -57.70 4.43
N GLU A 506 16.86 -56.90 5.48
CA GLU A 506 17.72 -56.94 6.68
C GLU A 506 17.77 -58.34 7.30
N ALA A 507 16.64 -59.04 7.36
CA ALA A 507 16.56 -60.42 7.84
C ALA A 507 17.30 -61.41 6.92
N ARG A 508 17.09 -61.35 5.60
CA ARG A 508 17.81 -62.23 4.65
C ARG A 508 19.31 -61.94 4.61
N GLU A 509 19.73 -60.69 4.76
CA GLU A 509 21.14 -60.31 4.88
C GLU A 509 21.75 -60.84 6.19
N ALA A 510 20.98 -60.89 7.28
CA ALA A 510 21.40 -61.52 8.53
C ALA A 510 21.48 -63.06 8.42
N GLU A 511 20.49 -63.73 7.80
CA GLU A 511 20.52 -65.18 7.54
C GLU A 511 21.72 -65.59 6.68
N ILE A 512 22.03 -64.83 5.62
CA ILE A 512 23.23 -65.02 4.79
C ILE A 512 24.51 -64.76 5.61
N GLY A 513 24.48 -63.79 6.52
CA GLY A 513 25.57 -63.50 7.45
C GLY A 513 25.86 -64.66 8.42
N GLU A 514 24.84 -65.22 9.06
CA GLU A 514 25.00 -66.40 9.94
C GLU A 514 25.48 -67.62 9.16
N PHE A 515 24.94 -67.87 7.96
CA PHE A 515 25.36 -68.96 7.09
C PHE A 515 26.85 -68.85 6.70
N LEU A 516 27.31 -67.65 6.32
CA LEU A 516 28.72 -67.39 6.01
C LEU A 516 29.64 -67.52 7.25
N ILE A 517 29.15 -67.17 8.43
CA ILE A 517 29.91 -67.31 9.68
C ILE A 517 30.14 -68.79 10.01
N ASP A 518 29.13 -69.65 9.89
CA ASP A 518 29.26 -71.07 10.22
C ASP A 518 30.16 -71.82 9.22
N ASP A 519 30.00 -71.58 7.92
CA ASP A 519 30.83 -72.23 6.87
C ASP A 519 32.31 -71.80 6.93
N PHE A 520 32.62 -70.52 7.19
CA PHE A 520 34.01 -70.03 7.20
C PHE A 520 34.73 -70.16 8.56
N CYS A 521 34.05 -70.11 9.70
CA CYS A 521 34.72 -70.10 11.01
C CYS A 521 35.07 -71.50 11.54
N GLN A 522 34.26 -72.53 11.25
CA GLN A 522 34.45 -73.86 11.86
C GLN A 522 35.76 -74.62 11.49
N PRO A 523 36.39 -74.47 10.31
CA PRO A 523 37.60 -75.23 9.97
C PRO A 523 38.84 -74.96 10.84
N TYR A 524 38.98 -73.74 11.39
CA TYR A 524 40.27 -73.27 11.91
C TYR A 524 40.60 -73.66 13.36
N LEU A 525 39.62 -74.12 14.15
CA LEU A 525 39.82 -74.48 15.57
C LEU A 525 40.24 -75.94 15.83
N ARG A 526 40.46 -76.76 14.77
CA ARG A 526 40.93 -78.16 14.90
C ARG A 526 42.40 -78.38 14.55
N LYS A 527 43.32 -77.60 15.14
CA LYS A 527 44.76 -77.94 15.16
C LYS A 527 45.20 -78.48 16.52
N LYS A 528 45.48 -79.79 16.58
CA LYS A 528 46.09 -80.50 17.72
C LYS A 528 47.51 -79.96 18.00
N PRO A 529 47.92 -79.93 19.28
CA PRO A 529 49.31 -80.17 19.66
C PRO A 529 49.46 -81.48 20.45
N PHE A 530 50.39 -82.30 19.97
CA PHE A 530 51.30 -83.21 20.69
C PHE A 530 50.91 -83.94 22.01
N SER A 531 51.13 -85.26 21.96
CA SER A 531 51.29 -86.13 23.11
C SER A 531 52.56 -85.83 23.92
N SER A 532 52.43 -85.81 25.24
CA SER A 532 53.47 -86.15 26.24
C SER A 532 52.73 -86.52 27.53
N ALA A 533 52.60 -87.78 27.96
CA ALA A 533 53.59 -88.80 28.30
C ALA A 533 53.78 -88.92 29.83
N LYS A 534 53.15 -89.94 30.43
CA LYS A 534 53.45 -90.60 31.71
C LYS A 534 53.70 -89.72 32.95
N LYS A 535 52.78 -89.82 33.91
CA LYS A 535 52.95 -90.82 34.98
C LYS A 535 51.62 -91.35 35.49
#